data_AF-A0A3D0SW86-F1
#
_entry.id   AF-A0A3D0SW86-F1
#
_cell.length_a   1.000
_cell.length_b   1.000
_cell.length_c   1.000
_cell.angle_alpha   90.00
_cell.angle_beta   90.00
_cell.angle_gamma   90.00
#
_symmetry.space_group_name_H-M   'P 1'
#
loop_
_entity.id
_entity.type
_entity.pdbx_description
1 polymer ?
#
loop_
_entity_poly.entity_id
_entity_poly.type
_entity_poly.pdbx_seq_one_letter_code
_entity_poly.pdbx_strand_id
1 'polypeptide(L)' 'DDLMPRYASLVYNGYWWSPERKMLQTLIDTSQAPVNGTVRVKLYKGNVIVAGRKSDD' A
#
# COMPACT_ATOMS: atom_id res chain seq x y z
N ASP A 1 9.49 -2.97 -5.70
CA ASP A 1 9.57 -1.67 -5.02
C ASP A 1 9.86 -0.47 -5.90
N ASP A 2 10.34 -0.62 -7.13
CA ASP A 2 10.71 0.53 -7.99
C ASP A 2 9.54 1.45 -8.40
N LEU A 3 8.30 0.92 -8.39
CA LEU A 3 7.10 1.69 -8.75
C LEU A 3 6.63 2.62 -7.63
N MET A 4 6.96 2.31 -6.38
CA MET A 4 6.52 3.06 -5.20
C MET A 4 7.08 4.50 -5.19
N PRO A 5 8.39 4.73 -5.40
CA PRO A 5 8.94 6.08 -5.49
C PRO A 5 8.31 6.93 -6.61
N ARG A 6 7.99 6.33 -7.75
CA ARG A 6 7.35 7.03 -8.87
C ARG A 6 5.90 7.39 -8.56
N TYR A 7 5.14 6.46 -7.98
CA TYR A 7 3.78 6.73 -7.52
C TYR A 7 3.75 7.86 -6.49
N ALA A 8 4.65 7.82 -5.50
CA ALA A 8 4.79 8.86 -4.49
C ALA A 8 5.14 10.24 -5.11
N SER A 9 6.03 10.28 -6.10
CA SER A 9 6.40 11.51 -6.80
C SER A 9 5.22 12.13 -7.56
N LEU A 10 4.39 11.30 -8.22
CA LEU A 10 3.18 11.78 -8.90
C LEU A 10 2.18 12.40 -7.91
N VAL A 11 2.00 11.78 -6.75
CA VAL A 11 1.15 12.32 -5.68
C VAL A 11 1.72 13.64 -5.15
N TYR A 12 3.00 13.67 -4.78
CA TYR A 12 3.66 14.84 -4.22
C TYR A 12 3.61 16.05 -5.17
N ASN A 13 3.81 15.81 -6.47
CA ASN A 13 3.79 16.85 -7.50
C ASN A 13 2.36 17.25 -7.94
N GLY A 14 1.30 16.70 -7.33
CA GLY A 14 -0.08 17.08 -7.61
C GLY A 14 -0.72 16.41 -8.84
N TYR A 15 -0.08 15.40 -9.44
CA TYR A 15 -0.60 14.64 -10.58
C TYR A 15 -1.67 13.62 -10.18
N TRP A 16 -2.50 13.93 -9.18
CA TRP A 16 -3.51 13.00 -8.68
C TRP A 16 -4.50 12.58 -9.77
N TRP A 17 -4.92 13.47 -10.66
CA TRP A 17 -5.89 13.12 -11.73
C TRP A 17 -5.24 12.67 -13.04
N SER A 18 -3.91 12.52 -13.09
CA SER A 18 -3.20 12.22 -14.33
C SER A 18 -3.44 10.79 -14.82
N PRO A 19 -3.38 10.54 -16.15
CA PRO A 19 -3.48 9.20 -16.71
C PRO A 19 -2.40 8.24 -16.19
N GLU A 20 -1.17 8.72 -16.00
CA GLU A 20 -0.03 7.93 -15.53
C GLU A 20 -0.27 7.40 -14.12
N ARG A 21 -0.78 8.25 -13.22
CA ARG A 21 -1.12 7.83 -11.86
C ARG A 21 -2.26 6.82 -11.87
N LYS A 22 -3.31 7.02 -12.70
CA LYS A 22 -4.41 6.05 -12.85
C LYS A 22 -3.92 4.68 -13.34
N MET A 23 -3.01 4.65 -14.31
CA MET A 23 -2.42 3.40 -14.80
C MET A 23 -1.66 2.64 -13.69
N LEU A 24 -0.86 3.35 -12.90
CA LEU A 24 -0.17 2.75 -11.74
C LEU A 24 -1.17 2.26 -10.68
N GLN A 25 -2.27 2.99 -10.46
CA GLN A 25 -3.31 2.56 -9.54
C GLN A 25 -3.93 1.22 -9.96
N THR A 26 -4.25 1.02 -11.24
CA THR A 26 -4.80 -0.26 -11.73
C THR A 26 -3.86 -1.44 -11.44
N LEU A 27 -2.55 -1.24 -11.62
CA LEU A 27 -1.57 -2.27 -11.29
C LEU A 27 -1.52 -2.56 -9.78
N ILE A 28 -1.54 -1.50 -8.95
CA ILE A 28 -1.59 -1.64 -7.49
C ILE A 28 -2.85 -2.42 -7.09
N ASP A 29 -4.03 -2.01 -7.55
CA ASP A 29 -5.31 -2.66 -7.23
C ASP A 29 -5.30 -4.14 -7.60
N THR A 30 -4.80 -4.46 -8.80
CA THR A 30 -4.67 -5.86 -9.26
C THR A 30 -3.76 -6.67 -8.35
N SER A 31 -2.63 -6.10 -7.92
CA SER A 31 -1.71 -6.76 -6.99
C SER A 31 -2.30 -6.98 -5.59
N GLN A 32 -3.25 -6.12 -5.18
CA GLN A 32 -3.89 -6.21 -3.87
C GLN A 32 -5.08 -7.17 -3.83
N ALA A 33 -5.52 -7.71 -4.98
CA ALA A 33 -6.68 -8.60 -5.04
C ALA A 33 -6.66 -9.78 -4.05
N PRO A 34 -5.55 -10.51 -3.85
CA PRO A 34 -5.50 -11.60 -2.87
C PRO A 34 -5.11 -11.13 -1.46
N VAL A 35 -4.88 -9.83 -1.24
CA VAL A 35 -4.36 -9.31 0.04
C VAL A 35 -5.52 -9.09 1.00
N ASN A 36 -5.93 -10.18 1.64
CA ASN A 36 -6.95 -10.21 2.68
C ASN A 36 -6.43 -10.95 3.93
N GLY A 37 -7.03 -10.69 5.09
CA GLY A 37 -6.62 -11.31 6.36
C GLY A 37 -6.63 -10.35 7.55
N THR A 38 -6.03 -10.77 8.66
CA THR A 38 -5.97 -9.99 9.91
C THR A 38 -4.54 -9.88 10.42
N VAL A 39 -4.13 -8.66 10.78
CA VAL A 39 -2.85 -8.38 11.44
C VAL A 39 -3.11 -7.87 12.85
N ARG A 40 -2.46 -8.47 13.84
CA ARG A 40 -2.46 -8.01 15.22
C ARG A 40 -1.18 -7.23 15.50
N VAL A 41 -1.32 -6.00 15.97
CA VAL A 41 -0.20 -5.13 16.33
C VAL A 41 -0.23 -4.76 17.81
N LYS A 42 0.95 -4.52 18.38
CA LYS A 42 1.15 -3.91 19.70
C LYS A 42 1.63 -2.48 19.50
N LEU A 43 0.96 -1.54 20.16
CA LEU A 43 1.33 -0.12 20.14
C LEU A 43 1.98 0.22 21.47
N TYR A 44 3.24 0.69 21.45
CA TYR A 44 3.96 1.02 22.68
C TYR A 44 5.00 2.11 22.46
N LYS A 45 4.85 3.24 23.18
CA LYS A 45 5.81 4.37 23.18
C LYS A 45 6.27 4.78 21.77
N GLY A 46 5.32 4.99 20.86
CA GLY A 46 5.59 5.38 19.47
C GLY A 46 5.93 4.21 18.53
N ASN A 47 6.09 2.99 19.03
CA ASN A 47 6.34 1.81 18.20
C ASN A 47 5.03 1.16 17.74
N VAL A 48 5.04 0.67 16.51
CA VAL A 48 4.02 -0.23 15.95
C VAL A 48 4.70 -1.58 15.69
N ILE A 49 4.39 -2.58 16.53
CA ILE A 49 5.09 -3.87 16.51
C ILE A 49 4.11 -4.95 16.06
N VAL A 50 4.46 -5.70 15.01
CA VAL A 50 3.65 -6.83 14.56
C VAL A 50 3.70 -7.95 15.61
N ALA A 51 2.53 -8.34 16.12
CA ALA A 51 2.36 -9.40 17.13
C ALA A 51 1.66 -10.66 16.58
N GLY A 52 1.27 -10.65 15.31
CA GLY A 52 0.71 -11.78 14.59
C GLY A 52 0.06 -11.35 13.26
N ARG A 53 -0.02 -12.28 12.31
CA ARG A 53 -0.73 -12.10 11.03
C ARG A 53 -1.37 -13.44 10.63
N LYS A 54 -2.56 -13.39 10.02
CA LYS A 54 -3.29 -14.54 9.49
C LYS A 54 -3.99 -14.20 8.17
N SER A 55 -4.05 -15.17 7.27
CA SER A 55 -4.88 -15.21 6.04
C SER A 55 -5.62 -16.54 6.08
N ASP A 56 -6.90 -16.56 5.73
CA ASP A 56 -7.70 -17.79 5.67
C ASP A 56 -7.64 -18.42 4.26
N ASP A 57 -7.38 -17.59 3.23
CA ASP A 57 -7.01 -17.99 1.87
C ASP A 57 -5.54 -18.47 1.78
#